data_AF-A0A3C1CKA8-F1
#
_entry.id   AF-A0A3C1CKA8-F1
#
_cell.length_a   1.000
_cell.length_b   1.000
_cell.length_c   1.000
_cell.angle_alpha   90.00
_cell.angle_beta   90.00
_cell.angle_gamma   90.00
#
_symmetry.space_group_name_H-M   'P 1'
#
loop_
_entity.id
_entity.type
_entity.pdbx_description
1 polymer ?
#
loop_
_entity_poly.entity_id
_entity_poly.type
_entity_poly.pdbx_seq_one_letter_code
_entity_poly.pdbx_strand_id
1 'polypeptide(L)'
;RQLRAALSTPAGLNAVVTLQVDGASYPTLARELQRHPVRGTVQHVDFVIVDLRVETHADVPITLVGEAVELHRQDGVIDQQIFALTVRARPADIPAHLELDISGLTVGDALRVSDLTLPSGVATDVDPEAVVVAGQASRVAAEVEEAEAEAAAAAAEAAAEEGAVAAPAEGEGE
;
A
#
# COMPACT_ATOMS: atom_id res chain seq x y z
N ARG A 1 -3.04 -26.43 19.08
CA ARG A 1 -2.85 -26.87 17.68
C ARG A 1 -4.08 -26.61 16.82
N GLN A 2 -5.29 -26.98 17.26
CA GLN A 2 -6.55 -26.77 16.52
C GLN A 2 -6.84 -25.29 16.21
N LEU A 3 -6.66 -24.38 17.18
CA LEU A 3 -6.81 -22.93 16.97
C LEU A 3 -5.94 -22.40 15.81
N ARG A 4 -4.66 -22.80 15.78
CA ARG A 4 -3.74 -22.39 14.70
C ARG A 4 -4.22 -22.89 13.34
N ALA A 5 -4.71 -24.12 13.26
CA ALA A 5 -5.23 -24.68 12.02
C ALA A 5 -6.50 -23.96 11.54
N ALA A 6 -7.42 -23.64 12.46
CA ALA A 6 -8.63 -22.89 12.15
C ALA A 6 -8.34 -21.47 11.62
N LEU A 7 -7.35 -20.79 12.23
CA LEU A 7 -6.95 -19.42 11.87
C LEU A 7 -5.94 -19.33 10.71
N SER A 8 -5.43 -20.47 10.22
CA SER A 8 -4.49 -20.51 9.09
C SER A 8 -5.17 -20.94 7.78
N THR A 9 -6.51 -20.86 7.74
CA THR A 9 -7.27 -21.09 6.51
C THR A 9 -7.04 -19.95 5.51
N PRO A 10 -7.32 -20.15 4.21
CA PRO A 10 -7.18 -19.08 3.21
C PRO A 10 -7.99 -17.84 3.54
N ALA A 11 -9.06 -17.98 4.34
CA ALA A 11 -9.90 -16.90 4.85
C ALA A 11 -9.24 -16.04 5.95
N GLY A 12 -8.10 -16.48 6.50
CA GLY A 12 -7.34 -15.71 7.48
C GLY A 12 -8.11 -15.39 8.76
N LEU A 13 -8.02 -14.13 9.22
CA LEU A 13 -8.74 -13.62 10.39
C LEU A 13 -10.25 -13.49 10.15
N ASN A 14 -10.68 -13.38 8.90
CA ASN A 14 -12.07 -13.20 8.50
C ASN A 14 -12.84 -14.53 8.39
N ALA A 15 -12.21 -15.65 8.78
CA ALA A 15 -12.86 -16.95 8.80
C ALA A 15 -13.89 -17.03 9.94
N VAL A 16 -15.13 -17.43 9.61
CA VAL A 16 -16.15 -17.76 10.62
C VAL A 16 -15.75 -19.04 11.34
N VAL A 17 -15.55 -18.95 12.65
CA VAL A 17 -15.19 -20.07 13.53
C VAL A 17 -16.37 -20.34 14.46
N THR A 18 -16.73 -21.62 14.66
CA THR A 18 -17.72 -21.98 15.68
C THR A 18 -17.01 -22.36 16.98
N LEU A 19 -17.20 -21.57 18.03
CA LEU A 19 -16.66 -21.87 19.36
C LEU A 19 -17.68 -22.66 20.17
N GLN A 20 -17.23 -23.76 20.76
CA GLN A 20 -18.01 -24.52 21.74
C GLN A 20 -17.57 -24.14 23.15
N VAL A 21 -18.46 -23.52 23.91
CA VAL A 21 -18.23 -23.12 25.30
C VAL A 21 -19.40 -23.65 26.13
N ASP A 22 -19.10 -24.40 27.18
CA ASP A 22 -20.07 -24.97 28.12
C ASP A 22 -21.24 -25.73 27.44
N GLY A 23 -20.95 -26.41 26.33
CA GLY A 23 -21.92 -27.22 25.57
C GLY A 23 -22.78 -26.43 24.57
N ALA A 24 -22.66 -25.10 24.52
CA ALA A 24 -23.31 -24.25 23.52
C ALA A 24 -22.33 -23.89 22.38
N SER A 25 -22.85 -23.75 21.16
CA SER A 25 -22.07 -23.38 19.97
C SER A 25 -22.35 -21.94 19.58
N TYR A 26 -21.29 -21.14 19.40
CA TYR A 26 -21.37 -19.73 19.03
C TYR A 26 -20.61 -19.49 17.72
N PRO A 27 -21.25 -18.97 16.67
CA PRO A 27 -20.55 -18.49 15.49
C PRO A 27 -19.79 -17.20 15.84
N THR A 28 -18.48 -17.21 15.62
CA THR A 28 -17.60 -16.08 15.94
C THR A 28 -16.66 -15.74 14.79
N LEU A 29 -16.21 -14.49 14.77
CA LEU A 29 -15.11 -14.02 13.94
C LEU A 29 -13.93 -13.64 14.82
N ALA A 30 -12.71 -13.87 14.34
CA ALA A 30 -11.49 -13.45 15.03
C ALA A 30 -11.21 -11.98 14.69
N ARG A 31 -11.42 -11.08 15.65
CA ARG A 31 -11.20 -9.64 15.45
C ARG A 31 -9.72 -9.28 15.56
N GLU A 32 -9.05 -9.83 16.57
CA GLU A 32 -7.66 -9.51 16.84
C GLU A 32 -6.86 -10.78 17.17
N LEU A 33 -5.65 -10.86 16.63
CA LEU A 33 -4.72 -11.96 16.85
C LEU A 33 -3.36 -11.40 17.27
N GLN A 34 -3.04 -11.52 18.55
CA GLN A 34 -1.74 -11.09 19.05
C GLN A 34 -0.76 -12.24 18.99
N ARG A 35 0.37 -11.99 18.33
CA ARG A 35 1.47 -12.95 18.18
C ARG A 35 2.71 -12.43 18.88
N HIS A 36 3.44 -13.34 19.50
CA HIS A 36 4.75 -13.03 20.06
C HIS A 36 5.70 -12.59 18.93
N PRO A 37 6.35 -11.41 19.02
CA PRO A 37 7.12 -10.84 17.91
C PRO A 37 8.30 -11.72 17.47
N VAL A 38 9.01 -12.34 18.44
CA VAL A 38 10.15 -13.22 18.15
C VAL A 38 9.74 -14.68 17.87
N ARG A 39 8.86 -15.26 18.69
CA ARG A 39 8.53 -16.70 18.62
C ARG A 39 7.42 -17.03 17.62
N GLY A 40 6.66 -16.03 17.16
CA GLY A 40 5.51 -16.24 16.27
C GLY A 40 4.37 -17.07 16.86
N THR A 41 4.38 -17.30 18.18
CA THR A 41 3.33 -18.02 18.91
C THR A 41 2.15 -17.09 19.19
N VAL A 42 0.93 -17.58 18.99
CA VAL A 42 -0.29 -16.85 19.35
C VAL A 42 -0.37 -16.72 20.88
N GLN A 43 -0.52 -15.49 21.36
CA GLN A 43 -0.64 -15.17 22.80
C GLN A 43 -2.07 -14.84 23.19
N HIS A 44 -2.77 -14.06 22.37
CA HIS A 44 -4.14 -13.63 22.62
C HIS A 44 -4.95 -13.66 21.33
N VAL A 45 -6.23 -14.01 21.44
CA VAL A 45 -7.18 -13.96 20.33
C VAL A 45 -8.50 -13.43 20.85
N ASP A 46 -9.01 -12.40 20.19
CA ASP A 46 -10.32 -11.84 20.47
C ASP A 46 -11.35 -12.38 19.47
N PHE A 47 -12.39 -13.00 20.00
CA PHE A 47 -13.51 -13.51 19.22
C PHE A 47 -14.75 -12.66 19.47
N VAL A 48 -15.44 -12.30 18.40
CA VAL A 48 -16.71 -11.58 18.44
C VAL A 48 -17.80 -12.50 17.94
N ILE A 49 -18.88 -12.64 18.72
CA ILE A 49 -20.07 -13.39 18.29
C ILE A 49 -20.78 -12.59 17.21
N VAL A 50 -21.06 -13.24 16.09
CA VAL A 50 -21.70 -12.58 14.94
C VAL A 50 -22.98 -13.30 14.54
N ASP A 51 -23.96 -12.51 14.11
CA ASP A 51 -25.14 -13.06 13.43
C ASP A 51 -24.84 -13.18 11.94
N LEU A 52 -24.98 -14.39 11.39
CA LEU A 52 -24.73 -14.67 9.98
C LEU A 52 -25.64 -13.89 9.01
N ARG A 53 -26.75 -13.32 9.52
CA ARG A 53 -27.73 -12.58 8.71
C ARG A 53 -27.53 -11.07 8.73
N VAL A 54 -26.72 -10.55 9.66
CA VAL A 54 -26.54 -9.12 9.87
C VAL A 54 -25.22 -8.66 9.27
N GLU A 55 -25.23 -7.52 8.60
CA GLU A 55 -24.00 -6.90 8.09
C GLU A 55 -23.11 -6.51 9.27
N THR A 56 -21.84 -6.91 9.19
CA THR A 56 -20.84 -6.64 10.22
C THR A 56 -19.67 -5.91 9.60
N HIS A 57 -19.01 -5.06 10.39
CA HIS A 57 -17.76 -4.41 9.98
C HIS A 57 -16.58 -5.36 10.22
N ALA A 58 -15.73 -5.52 9.21
CA ALA A 58 -14.49 -6.27 9.31
C ALA A 58 -13.36 -5.56 8.58
N ASP A 59 -12.15 -5.69 9.11
CA ASP A 59 -10.94 -5.14 8.49
C ASP A 59 -10.34 -6.20 7.56
N VAL A 60 -10.35 -5.92 6.26
CA VAL A 60 -9.80 -6.84 5.25
C VAL A 60 -8.43 -6.33 4.81
N PRO A 61 -7.37 -7.14 4.92
CA PRO A 61 -6.03 -6.75 4.49
C PRO A 61 -5.97 -6.59 2.96
N ILE A 62 -5.22 -5.59 2.51
CA ILE A 62 -4.98 -5.33 1.09
C ILE A 62 -3.68 -6.00 0.69
N THR A 63 -3.74 -6.86 -0.32
CA THR A 63 -2.59 -7.55 -0.90
C THR A 63 -2.27 -6.93 -2.25
N LEU A 64 -1.03 -6.47 -2.40
CA LEU A 64 -0.54 -5.91 -3.66
C LEU A 64 -0.19 -7.06 -4.60
N VAL A 65 -0.75 -7.03 -5.80
CA VAL A 65 -0.53 -8.02 -6.86
C VAL A 65 0.17 -7.32 -8.01
N GLY A 66 1.13 -8.02 -8.63
CA GLY A 66 1.96 -7.45 -9.69
C GLY A 66 3.23 -6.80 -9.17
N GLU A 67 4.06 -6.31 -10.09
CA GLU A 67 5.32 -5.64 -9.81
C GLU A 67 5.29 -4.26 -10.48
N ALA A 68 5.52 -3.20 -9.71
CA ALA A 68 5.56 -1.83 -10.23
C ALA A 68 6.87 -1.60 -11.01
N VAL A 69 6.94 -2.13 -12.22
CA VAL A 69 8.17 -2.14 -13.04
C VAL A 69 8.69 -0.73 -13.29
N GLU A 70 7.79 0.22 -13.51
CA GLU A 70 8.15 1.59 -13.87
C GLU A 70 8.61 2.39 -12.65
N LEU A 71 7.99 2.12 -11.49
CA LEU A 71 8.44 2.63 -10.21
C LEU A 71 9.84 2.10 -9.88
N HIS A 72 10.09 0.79 -10.00
CA HIS A 72 11.42 0.21 -9.74
C HIS A 72 12.50 0.71 -10.71
N ARG A 73 12.15 0.96 -11.98
CA ARG A 73 13.08 1.51 -12.98
C ARG A 73 13.50 2.95 -12.69
N GLN A 74 12.67 3.71 -11.99
CA GLN A 74 12.92 5.10 -11.61
C GLN A 74 13.43 5.23 -10.18
N ASP A 75 13.94 4.13 -9.59
CA ASP A 75 14.36 4.06 -8.18
C ASP A 75 13.26 4.56 -7.22
N GLY A 76 12.00 4.32 -7.54
CA GLY A 76 10.85 4.68 -6.72
C GLY A 76 10.57 3.66 -5.61
N VAL A 77 9.88 4.11 -4.57
CA VAL A 77 9.45 3.31 -3.41
C VAL A 77 7.93 3.28 -3.36
N ILE A 78 7.37 2.10 -3.05
CA ILE A 78 5.94 1.92 -2.81
C ILE A 78 5.64 2.38 -1.38
N ASP A 79 4.82 3.41 -1.22
CA ASP A 79 4.27 3.83 0.06
C ASP A 79 2.82 3.36 0.20
N GLN A 80 2.59 2.35 1.04
CA GLN A 80 1.25 1.86 1.35
C GLN A 80 0.72 2.58 2.60
N GLN A 81 -0.23 3.48 2.40
CA GLN A 81 -0.83 4.26 3.49
C GLN A 81 -1.91 3.46 4.22
N ILE A 82 -2.64 2.61 3.49
CA ILE A 82 -3.72 1.79 4.03
C ILE A 82 -3.39 0.31 3.82
N PHE A 83 -3.16 -0.41 4.92
CA PHE A 83 -2.86 -1.84 4.90
C PHE A 83 -4.11 -2.74 4.97
N ALA A 84 -5.19 -2.22 5.54
CA ALA A 84 -6.46 -2.92 5.66
C ALA A 84 -7.62 -1.94 5.45
N LEU A 85 -8.63 -2.38 4.72
CA LEU A 85 -9.85 -1.63 4.45
C LEU A 85 -10.98 -2.14 5.36
N THR A 86 -11.63 -1.23 6.08
CA THR A 86 -12.85 -1.56 6.80
C THR A 86 -14.01 -1.71 5.81
N VAL A 87 -14.60 -2.90 5.77
CA VAL A 87 -15.73 -3.22 4.89
C VAL A 87 -16.95 -3.65 5.69
N ARG A 88 -18.14 -3.37 5.15
CA ARG A 88 -19.42 -3.91 5.58
C ARG A 88 -19.81 -5.06 4.67
N ALA A 89 -19.93 -6.24 5.24
CA ALA A 89 -20.46 -7.41 4.54
C ALA A 89 -21.10 -8.37 5.55
N ARG A 90 -21.81 -9.37 5.05
CA ARG A 90 -22.24 -10.49 5.90
C ARG A 90 -21.03 -11.34 6.26
N PRO A 91 -21.00 -11.97 7.45
CA PRO A 91 -19.87 -12.80 7.86
C PRO A 91 -19.46 -13.90 6.86
N ALA A 92 -20.40 -14.39 6.04
CA ALA A 92 -20.13 -15.39 5.01
C ALA A 92 -19.50 -14.83 3.72
N ASP A 93 -19.68 -13.53 3.47
CA ASP A 93 -19.27 -12.85 2.24
C ASP A 93 -18.00 -12.00 2.43
N ILE A 94 -17.43 -11.96 3.66
CA ILE A 94 -16.20 -11.21 3.94
C ILE A 94 -15.02 -11.87 3.22
N PRO A 95 -14.32 -11.16 2.32
CA PRO A 95 -13.14 -11.69 1.66
C PRO A 95 -11.95 -11.78 2.61
N ALA A 96 -11.03 -12.69 2.29
CA ALA A 96 -9.82 -12.89 3.08
C ALA A 96 -8.81 -11.75 2.90
N HIS A 97 -8.72 -11.25 1.67
CA HIS A 97 -7.85 -10.16 1.25
C HIS A 97 -8.51 -9.45 0.06
N LEU A 98 -8.16 -8.19 -0.13
CA LEU A 98 -8.48 -7.43 -1.34
C LEU A 98 -7.23 -7.33 -2.21
N GLU A 99 -7.36 -7.63 -3.49
CA GLU A 99 -6.25 -7.54 -4.43
C GLU A 99 -6.22 -6.14 -5.06
N LEU A 100 -5.04 -5.53 -5.03
CA LEU A 100 -4.75 -4.26 -5.71
C LEU A 100 -3.60 -4.47 -6.69
N ASP A 101 -3.86 -4.23 -7.97
CA ASP A 101 -2.82 -4.32 -9.02
C ASP A 101 -1.95 -3.06 -9.01
N ILE A 102 -0.64 -3.25 -8.81
CA ILE A 102 0.35 -2.18 -8.79
C ILE A 102 1.21 -2.11 -10.06
N SER A 103 0.93 -2.95 -11.06
CA SER A 103 1.78 -3.09 -12.26
C SER A 103 1.87 -1.80 -13.08
N GLY A 104 0.83 -0.97 -13.05
CA GLY A 104 0.78 0.33 -13.73
C GLY A 104 1.25 1.52 -12.89
N LEU A 105 1.74 1.30 -11.67
CA LEU A 105 2.10 2.39 -10.75
C LEU A 105 3.41 3.07 -11.19
N THR A 106 3.38 4.40 -11.29
CA THR A 106 4.53 5.24 -11.62
C THR A 106 4.92 6.18 -10.46
N VAL A 107 6.08 6.81 -10.53
CA VAL A 107 6.50 7.82 -9.54
C VAL A 107 5.55 9.02 -9.62
N GLY A 108 4.92 9.36 -8.49
CA GLY A 108 3.96 10.46 -8.40
C GLY A 108 2.49 10.04 -8.58
N ASP A 109 2.23 8.80 -9.02
CA ASP A 109 0.88 8.26 -9.09
C ASP A 109 0.42 7.67 -7.75
N ALA A 110 -0.90 7.63 -7.58
CA ALA A 110 -1.56 7.11 -6.39
C ALA A 110 -2.79 6.27 -6.78
N LEU A 111 -2.87 5.05 -6.23
CA LEU A 111 -4.03 4.17 -6.32
C LEU A 111 -4.97 4.46 -5.15
N ARG A 112 -6.26 4.54 -5.45
CA ARG A 112 -7.30 4.94 -4.51
C ARG A 112 -8.16 3.75 -4.09
N VAL A 113 -9.02 3.97 -3.10
CA VAL A 113 -10.00 2.97 -2.66
C VAL A 113 -10.95 2.59 -3.79
N SER A 114 -11.25 3.51 -4.72
CA SER A 114 -12.06 3.23 -5.92
C SER A 114 -11.43 2.21 -6.88
N ASP A 115 -10.10 2.05 -6.86
CA ASP A 115 -9.38 1.15 -7.76
C ASP A 115 -9.32 -0.29 -7.23
N LEU A 116 -9.83 -0.53 -6.02
CA LEU A 116 -9.87 -1.85 -5.40
C LEU A 116 -10.96 -2.73 -6.02
N THR A 117 -10.61 -3.99 -6.24
CA THR A 117 -11.55 -5.01 -6.71
C THR A 117 -12.43 -5.50 -5.55
N LEU A 118 -13.63 -4.91 -5.41
CA LEU A 118 -14.60 -5.32 -4.38
C LEU A 118 -15.50 -6.46 -4.89
N PRO A 119 -15.57 -7.61 -4.20
CA PRO A 119 -16.47 -8.70 -4.58
C PRO A 119 -17.94 -8.37 -4.27
N SER A 120 -18.86 -9.11 -4.90
CA SER A 120 -20.30 -8.87 -4.77
C SER A 120 -20.78 -8.96 -3.32
N GLY A 121 -21.47 -7.93 -2.84
CA GLY A 121 -22.05 -7.89 -1.49
C GLY A 121 -21.14 -7.26 -0.42
N VAL A 122 -19.98 -6.72 -0.81
CA VAL A 122 -19.08 -5.96 0.06
C VAL A 122 -19.21 -4.48 -0.24
N ALA A 123 -19.48 -3.69 0.80
CA ALA A 123 -19.45 -2.23 0.74
C ALA A 123 -18.36 -1.69 1.67
N THR A 124 -17.86 -0.47 1.41
CA THR A 124 -16.95 0.23 2.31
C THR A 124 -17.46 1.63 2.59
N ASP A 125 -17.11 2.15 3.77
CA ASP A 125 -17.44 3.51 4.21
C ASP A 125 -16.27 4.46 4.08
N VAL A 126 -15.12 3.91 3.74
CA VAL A 126 -13.90 4.69 3.53
C VAL A 126 -14.11 5.55 2.30
N ASP A 127 -13.60 6.78 2.36
CA ASP A 127 -13.67 7.71 1.24
C ASP A 127 -13.09 7.05 -0.02
N PRO A 128 -13.85 6.94 -1.14
CA PRO A 128 -13.35 6.37 -2.38
C PRO A 128 -12.11 7.11 -2.91
N GLU A 129 -11.92 8.38 -2.56
CA GLU A 129 -10.78 9.19 -2.96
C GLU A 129 -9.54 8.98 -2.10
N ALA A 130 -9.66 8.27 -0.98
CA ALA A 130 -8.53 7.98 -0.11
C ALA A 130 -7.45 7.19 -0.84
N VAL A 131 -6.20 7.59 -0.66
CA VAL A 131 -5.04 6.93 -1.26
C VAL A 131 -4.71 5.67 -0.46
N VAL A 132 -4.61 4.55 -1.17
CA VAL A 132 -4.27 3.24 -0.60
C VAL A 132 -2.79 2.98 -0.76
N VAL A 133 -2.25 3.23 -1.95
CA VAL A 133 -0.84 3.07 -2.31
C VAL A 133 -0.41 4.25 -3.17
N ALA A 134 0.77 4.81 -2.89
CA ALA A 134 1.39 5.84 -3.70
C ALA A 134 2.80 5.40 -4.13
N GLY A 135 3.17 5.75 -5.37
CA GLY A 135 4.55 5.63 -5.85
C GLY A 135 5.32 6.90 -5.51
N GLN A 136 6.35 6.81 -4.67
CA GLN A 136 7.21 7.96 -4.33
C GLN A 136 8.59 7.79 -4.94
N ALA A 137 9.28 8.90 -5.25
CA ALA A 137 10.69 8.85 -5.60
C ALA A 137 11.52 8.46 -4.37
N SER A 138 12.55 7.63 -4.52
CA SER A 138 13.52 7.42 -3.44
C SER A 138 14.23 8.73 -3.13
N ARG A 139 14.50 8.99 -1.83
CA ARG A 139 15.30 10.14 -1.41
C ARG A 139 16.67 10.17 -2.08
N VAL A 140 17.26 9.01 -2.35
CA VAL A 140 18.55 8.91 -3.02
C VAL A 140 18.44 9.35 -4.48
N ALA A 141 17.35 9.01 -5.18
CA ALA A 141 17.12 9.44 -6.55
C ALA A 141 16.85 10.96 -6.63
N ALA A 142 16.07 11.49 -5.69
CA ALA A 142 15.80 12.93 -5.60
C ALA A 142 17.08 13.75 -5.32
N GLU A 143 17.96 13.30 -4.44
CA GLU A 143 19.24 13.96 -4.15
C GLU A 143 20.19 13.95 -5.38
N VAL A 144 20.17 12.90 -6.20
CA VAL A 144 20.98 12.81 -7.42
C VAL A 144 20.45 13.76 -8.50
N GLU A 145 19.14 13.83 -8.70
CA GLU A 145 18.52 14.72 -9.68
C GLU A 145 18.73 16.20 -9.32
N GLU A 146 18.67 16.54 -8.03
CA GLU A 146 18.97 17.89 -7.53
C GLU A 146 20.45 18.25 -7.74
N ALA A 147 21.38 17.31 -7.50
CA ALA A 147 22.81 17.51 -7.77
C ALA A 147 23.13 17.64 -9.27
N GLU A 148 22.44 16.90 -10.15
CA GLU A 148 22.59 17.03 -11.61
C GLU A 148 22.03 18.37 -12.11
N ALA A 149 20.90 18.83 -11.58
CA ALA A 149 20.32 20.13 -11.90
C ALA A 149 21.26 21.29 -11.48
N GLU A 150 21.88 21.19 -10.31
CA GLU A 150 22.84 22.17 -9.81
C GLU A 150 24.13 22.18 -10.65
N ALA A 151 24.61 21.00 -11.07
CA ALA A 151 25.76 20.88 -11.97
C ALA A 151 25.46 21.42 -13.38
N ALA A 152 24.26 21.20 -13.91
CA ALA A 152 23.83 21.73 -15.21
C ALA A 152 23.67 23.26 -15.17
N ALA A 153 23.15 23.81 -14.07
CA ALA A 153 23.08 25.26 -13.86
C ALA A 153 24.48 25.88 -13.81
N ALA A 154 25.42 25.27 -13.07
CA ALA A 154 26.81 25.73 -13.00
C ALA A 154 27.53 25.66 -14.35
N ALA A 155 27.27 24.62 -15.16
CA ALA A 155 27.83 24.51 -16.50
C ALA A 155 27.26 25.55 -17.48
N ALA A 156 25.97 25.88 -17.36
CA ALA A 156 25.34 26.94 -18.16
C ALA A 156 25.87 28.34 -17.81
N GLU A 157 26.15 28.60 -16.52
CA GLU A 157 26.77 29.85 -16.08
C GLU A 157 28.22 29.98 -16.58
N ALA A 158 29.01 28.90 -16.55
CA ALA A 158 30.38 28.91 -17.08
C ALA A 158 30.43 29.10 -18.61
N ALA A 159 29.48 28.54 -19.36
CA ALA A 159 29.38 28.73 -20.80
C ALA A 159 28.93 30.16 -21.19
N ALA A 160 28.15 30.83 -20.33
CA ALA A 160 27.75 32.22 -20.53
C ALA A 160 28.92 33.21 -20.28
N GLU A 161 29.85 32.88 -19.37
CA GLU A 161 31.07 33.67 -19.14
C GLU A 161 32.09 33.54 -20.29
N GLU A 162 32.29 32.35 -20.87
CA GLU A 162 33.20 32.15 -22.00
C GLU A 162 32.69 32.76 -23.32
N GLY A 163 31.38 32.86 -23.52
CA GLY A 163 30.77 33.48 -24.70
C GLY A 163 30.97 35.01 -24.80
N ALA A 164 31.34 35.68 -23.71
CA ALA A 164 31.51 37.14 -23.68
C ALA A 164 32.91 37.63 -24.08
N VAL A 165 33.90 36.73 -24.27
CA VAL A 165 35.30 37.13 -24.54
C VAL A 165 35.71 36.99 -26.01
N ALA A 166 34.83 36.48 -26.90
CA ALA A 166 35.14 36.28 -28.32
C ALA A 166 34.33 37.18 -29.27
N ALA A 167 34.49 38.50 -29.14
CA ALA A 167 34.22 39.44 -30.24
C ALA A 167 35.56 40.10 -30.64
N PRO A 168 36.19 39.73 -31.76
CA PRO A 168 37.44 40.32 -32.20
C PRO A 168 37.18 41.64 -32.96
N ALA A 169 37.98 42.66 -32.69
CA ALA A 169 38.25 43.76 -33.63
C ALA A 169 39.58 44.44 -33.26
N GLU A 170 40.69 43.80 -33.64
CA GLU A 170 41.92 44.54 -33.94
C GLU A 170 41.75 45.26 -35.29
N GLY A 171 42.29 46.48 -35.38
CA GLY A 171 42.36 47.29 -36.59
C GLY A 171 42.93 48.69 -36.30
N GLU A 172 44.26 48.78 -36.28
CA GLU A 172 45.08 50.00 -36.14
C GLU A 172 45.02 50.95 -37.36
N GLY A 173 45.38 52.24 -37.15
CA GLY A 173 45.87 53.21 -38.15
C GLY A 173 44.77 53.91 -38.98
N GLU A 174 44.74 55.22 -39.20
CA GLU A 174 45.76 56.28 -39.30
C GLU A 174 45.16 57.66 -38.95
#